data_AF-A0A353N6K3-F1
#
_entry.id   AF-A0A353N6K3-F1
#
_cell.length_a   1.000
_cell.length_b   1.000
_cell.length_c   1.000
_cell.angle_alpha   90.00
_cell.angle_beta   90.00
_cell.angle_gamma   90.00
#
_symmetry.space_group_name_H-M   'P 1'
#
loop_
_entity.id
_entity.type
_entity.pdbx_description
1 polymer ?
#
loop_
_entity_poly.entity_id
_entity_poly.type
_entity_poly.pdbx_seq_one_letter_code
_entity_poly.pdbx_strand_id
1 'polypeptide(L)'
;MKRDSWQRSAITSSSVGFYLGASLIALCTLTPIILIAFAALTSRAELYTWPRSIIPTKFSLDNLKYFINAYGVLKSTFNSILVAMVTILLSLLIGAPAGYALSRFRFRGKEAFKLGILITRMFPTSLLAIPLAVMFLRWRIYDTILGVSLMHTSLSLPFTVLITASLFLKVPYELEEAALTLGCNRITAFIHVSLPLILPGLAAAGIFTFVTSWNEV
;
A
#
# COMPACT_ATOMS: atom_id res chain seq x y z
N MET A 1 -41.64 -24.00 9.52
CA MET A 1 -42.00 -22.57 9.55
C MET A 1 -41.94 -22.07 11.00
N LYS A 2 -40.74 -21.69 11.46
CA LYS A 2 -40.45 -21.09 12.79
C LYS A 2 -39.04 -20.46 12.70
N ARG A 3 -38.94 -19.33 12.01
CA ARG A 3 -37.86 -18.34 12.16
C ARG A 3 -38.50 -17.13 12.85
N ASP A 4 -37.72 -16.36 13.61
CA ASP A 4 -38.06 -15.03 14.14
C ASP A 4 -38.47 -14.93 15.62
N SER A 5 -37.60 -15.33 16.55
CA SER A 5 -37.76 -14.88 17.97
C SER A 5 -36.47 -14.61 18.77
N TRP A 6 -35.27 -14.61 18.17
CA TRP A 6 -34.01 -14.52 18.94
C TRP A 6 -33.06 -13.35 18.59
N GLN A 7 -33.55 -12.24 18.06
CA GLN A 7 -32.71 -11.05 17.76
C GLN A 7 -33.19 -9.77 18.44
N ARG A 8 -33.57 -9.86 19.71
CA ARG A 8 -33.70 -8.68 20.58
C ARG A 8 -32.97 -8.91 21.91
N SER A 9 -31.69 -9.26 21.84
CA SER A 9 -30.81 -9.19 23.01
C SER A 9 -30.21 -7.79 23.08
N ALA A 10 -30.70 -7.02 24.05
CA ALA A 10 -30.05 -5.91 24.74
C ALA A 10 -28.82 -5.27 24.09
N ILE A 11 -28.90 -3.96 23.85
CA ILE A 11 -27.73 -3.09 23.82
C ILE A 11 -27.14 -3.12 25.24
N THR A 12 -26.34 -4.14 25.51
CA THR A 12 -25.69 -4.39 26.80
C THR A 12 -24.64 -3.29 27.01
N SER A 13 -24.40 -2.86 28.25
CA SER A 13 -23.45 -1.80 28.61
C SER A 13 -22.05 -1.93 27.97
N SER A 14 -21.65 -3.14 27.54
CA SER A 14 -20.42 -3.43 26.80
C SER A 14 -20.41 -2.87 25.37
N SER A 15 -21.55 -2.85 24.67
CA SER A 15 -21.65 -2.28 23.33
C SER A 15 -21.52 -0.76 23.36
N VAL A 16 -22.10 -0.11 24.38
CA VAL A 16 -21.98 1.36 24.57
C VAL A 16 -20.52 1.76 24.83
N GLY A 17 -19.82 1.03 25.71
CA GLY A 17 -18.39 1.27 25.96
C GLY A 17 -17.53 1.06 24.71
N PHE A 18 -17.83 0.04 23.90
CA PHE A 18 -17.16 -0.19 22.62
C PHE A 18 -17.37 0.97 21.64
N TYR A 19 -18.61 1.43 21.44
CA TYR A 19 -18.89 2.54 20.54
C TYR A 19 -18.26 3.85 21.03
N LEU A 20 -18.31 4.15 22.33
CA LEU A 20 -17.64 5.32 22.90
C LEU A 20 -16.13 5.29 22.69
N GLY A 21 -15.50 4.14 22.94
CA GLY A 21 -14.06 3.95 22.68
C GLY A 21 -13.71 4.11 21.20
N ALA A 22 -14.49 3.50 20.31
CA ALA A 22 -14.31 3.64 18.86
C ALA A 22 -14.47 5.10 18.39
N SER A 23 -15.48 5.82 18.90
CA SER A 23 -15.69 7.24 18.59
C SER A 23 -14.56 8.12 19.09
N LEU A 24 -14.01 7.85 20.28
CA LEU A 24 -12.87 8.61 20.81
C LEU A 24 -11.62 8.41 19.95
N ILE A 25 -11.32 7.17 19.55
CA ILE A 25 -10.20 6.85 18.67
C ILE A 25 -10.38 7.52 17.31
N ALA A 26 -11.59 7.46 16.73
CA ALA A 26 -11.92 8.12 15.48
C ALA A 26 -11.72 9.64 15.59
N LEU A 27 -12.20 10.27 16.67
CA LEU A 27 -12.02 11.71 16.89
C LEU A 27 -10.54 12.08 17.01
N CYS A 28 -9.77 11.33 17.79
CA CYS A 28 -8.33 11.55 17.97
C CYS A 28 -7.57 11.45 16.64
N THR A 29 -7.94 10.47 15.80
CA THR A 29 -7.32 10.24 14.48
C THR A 29 -7.70 11.31 13.45
N LEU A 30 -8.97 11.75 13.47
CA LEU A 30 -9.48 12.75 12.52
C LEU A 30 -9.10 14.18 12.90
N THR A 31 -8.84 14.47 14.17
CA THR A 31 -8.50 15.82 14.64
C THR A 31 -7.38 16.49 13.83
N PRO A 32 -6.17 15.91 13.66
CA PRO A 32 -5.12 16.55 12.88
C PRO A 32 -5.50 16.74 11.40
N ILE A 33 -6.26 15.80 10.82
CA ILE A 33 -6.73 15.88 9.43
C ILE A 33 -7.71 17.05 9.26
N ILE A 34 -8.64 17.21 10.20
CA ILE A 34 -9.60 18.32 10.24
C ILE A 34 -8.87 19.66 10.40
N LEU A 35 -7.84 19.73 11.26
CA LEU A 35 -7.04 20.94 11.42
C LEU A 35 -6.29 21.35 10.14
N ILE A 36 -5.75 20.37 9.41
CA ILE A 36 -5.11 20.62 8.10
C ILE A 36 -6.16 21.08 7.08
N ALA A 37 -7.35 20.48 7.07
CA ALA A 37 -8.44 20.87 6.18
C ALA A 37 -8.92 22.31 6.47
N PHE A 38 -9.07 22.68 7.74
CA PHE A 38 -9.39 24.05 8.14
C PHE A 38 -8.28 25.02 7.74
N ALA A 39 -7.02 24.67 7.93
CA ALA A 39 -5.90 25.50 7.48
C ALA A 39 -5.90 25.71 5.95
N ALA A 40 -6.23 24.67 5.19
CA ALA A 40 -6.33 24.74 3.73
C ALA A 40 -7.49 25.63 3.25
N LEU A 41 -8.57 25.71 4.03
CA LEU A 41 -9.78 26.52 3.73
C LEU A 41 -9.79 27.91 4.38
N THR A 42 -8.70 28.31 5.04
CA THR A 42 -8.56 29.63 5.67
C THR A 42 -7.78 30.56 4.74
N SER A 43 -8.09 31.86 4.73
CA SER A 43 -7.31 32.84 3.95
C SER A 43 -5.88 33.00 4.50
N ARG A 44 -4.90 33.37 3.66
CA ARG A 44 -3.51 33.62 4.13
C ARG A 44 -3.46 34.68 5.22
N ALA A 45 -4.18 35.78 5.04
CA ALA A 45 -4.18 36.89 5.99
C ALA A 45 -4.58 36.42 7.39
N GLU A 46 -5.59 35.55 7.48
CA GLU A 46 -6.08 34.98 8.75
C GLU A 46 -5.18 33.88 9.32
N LEU A 47 -4.42 33.15 8.49
CA LEU A 47 -3.43 32.19 8.99
C LEU A 47 -2.25 32.85 9.73
N TYR A 48 -1.95 34.10 9.39
CA TYR A 48 -0.85 34.87 10.00
C TYR A 48 -1.32 35.86 11.09
N THR A 49 -2.60 35.90 11.45
CA THR A 49 -3.07 36.73 12.58
C THR A 49 -2.83 36.05 13.93
N TRP A 50 -2.67 36.88 14.97
CA TRP A 50 -2.57 36.43 16.36
C TRP A 50 -3.64 37.10 17.23
N PRO A 51 -4.42 36.34 18.03
CA PRO A 51 -4.43 34.88 18.14
C PRO A 51 -5.09 34.19 16.94
N ARG A 52 -4.53 33.05 16.50
CA ARG A 52 -5.08 32.27 15.39
C ARG A 52 -6.34 31.52 15.82
N SER A 53 -7.44 31.74 15.12
CA SER A 53 -8.65 30.92 15.29
C SER A 53 -8.41 29.51 14.76
N ILE A 54 -8.84 28.50 15.52
CA ILE A 54 -8.78 27.08 15.10
C ILE A 54 -9.81 26.80 14.01
N ILE A 55 -10.96 27.47 14.08
CA ILE A 55 -12.05 27.36 13.12
C ILE A 55 -11.96 28.57 12.17
N PRO A 56 -12.00 28.36 10.84
CA PRO A 56 -11.95 29.48 9.89
C PRO A 56 -13.13 30.43 10.13
N THR A 57 -12.86 31.72 10.34
CA THR A 57 -13.94 32.72 10.42
C THR A 57 -14.51 33.02 9.05
N LYS A 58 -13.69 32.91 8.00
CA LYS A 58 -14.08 32.99 6.59
C LYS A 58 -13.50 31.84 5.79
N PHE A 59 -14.38 31.04 5.19
CA PHE A 59 -13.97 30.00 4.24
C PHE A 59 -13.44 30.67 2.96
N SER A 60 -12.21 30.35 2.59
CA SER A 60 -11.57 30.79 1.35
C SER A 60 -10.87 29.63 0.65
N LEU A 61 -10.94 29.62 -0.68
CA LEU A 61 -10.24 28.66 -1.54
C LEU A 61 -8.89 29.21 -2.06
N ASP A 62 -8.44 30.36 -1.57
CA ASP A 62 -7.24 31.03 -2.11
C ASP A 62 -5.97 30.21 -1.92
N ASN A 63 -5.83 29.53 -0.77
CA ASN A 63 -4.70 28.64 -0.53
C ASN A 63 -4.72 27.43 -1.46
N LEU A 64 -5.90 26.85 -1.70
CA LEU A 64 -6.07 25.73 -2.63
C LEU A 64 -5.78 26.16 -4.07
N LYS A 65 -6.30 27.32 -4.50
CA LYS A 65 -6.00 27.90 -5.81
C LYS A 65 -4.52 28.20 -5.98
N TYR A 66 -3.87 28.76 -4.96
CA TYR A 66 -2.44 28.99 -5.00
C TYR A 66 -1.67 27.67 -5.13
N PHE A 67 -2.03 26.65 -4.35
CA PHE A 67 -1.38 25.35 -4.38
C PHE A 67 -1.50 24.67 -5.74
N ILE A 68 -2.71 24.63 -6.31
CA ILE A 68 -2.97 24.00 -7.61
C ILE A 68 -2.25 24.75 -8.75
N ASN A 69 -2.15 26.08 -8.66
CA ASN A 69 -1.46 26.90 -9.66
C ASN A 69 0.05 27.08 -9.39
N ALA A 70 0.57 26.56 -8.28
CA ALA A 70 1.99 26.65 -7.98
C ALA A 70 2.80 25.81 -8.99
N TYR A 71 3.90 26.38 -9.45
CA TYR A 71 4.73 25.78 -10.50
C TYR A 71 5.17 24.38 -10.11
N GLY A 72 4.89 23.41 -10.99
CA GLY A 72 5.31 22.01 -10.83
C GLY A 72 4.42 21.14 -9.93
N VAL A 73 3.48 21.69 -9.13
CA VAL A 73 2.70 20.90 -8.17
C VAL A 73 1.85 19.81 -8.84
N LEU A 74 1.04 20.17 -9.84
CA LEU A 74 0.21 19.20 -10.57
C LEU A 74 1.06 18.14 -11.28
N LYS A 75 2.16 18.56 -11.91
CA LYS A 75 3.09 17.66 -12.61
C LYS A 75 3.75 16.68 -11.64
N SER A 76 4.26 17.17 -10.50
CA SER A 76 4.87 16.32 -9.47
C SER A 76 3.87 15.37 -8.82
N THR A 77 2.62 15.82 -8.62
CA THR A 77 1.53 14.97 -8.11
C THR A 77 1.25 13.84 -9.10
N PHE A 78 1.10 14.14 -10.39
CA PHE A 78 0.87 13.12 -11.42
C PHE A 78 2.06 12.17 -11.57
N ASN A 79 3.30 12.69 -11.54
CA ASN A 79 4.51 11.87 -11.55
C ASN A 79 4.53 10.91 -10.36
N SER A 80 4.14 11.35 -9.16
CA SER A 80 4.08 10.52 -7.95
C SER A 80 3.04 9.40 -8.08
N ILE A 81 1.85 9.70 -8.64
CA ILE A 81 0.82 8.69 -8.95
C ILE A 81 1.40 7.67 -9.93
N LEU A 82 2.01 8.15 -11.01
CA LEU A 82 2.54 7.29 -12.07
C LEU A 82 3.66 6.38 -11.57
N VAL A 83 4.61 6.93 -10.79
CA VAL A 83 5.65 6.14 -10.12
C VAL A 83 5.04 5.06 -9.24
N ALA A 84 4.09 5.41 -8.37
CA ALA A 84 3.44 4.45 -7.49
C ALA A 84 2.71 3.33 -8.26
N MET A 85 2.01 3.66 -9.35
CA MET A 85 1.33 2.67 -10.19
C MET A 85 2.30 1.73 -10.90
N VAL A 86 3.41 2.26 -11.44
CA VAL A 86 4.45 1.44 -12.07
C VAL A 86 5.13 0.55 -11.03
N THR A 87 5.39 1.06 -9.82
CA THR A 87 5.94 0.28 -8.71
C THR A 87 5.01 -0.85 -8.30
N ILE A 88 3.70 -0.63 -8.20
CA ILE A 88 2.72 -1.71 -7.93
C ILE A 88 2.82 -2.78 -9.01
N LEU A 89 2.78 -2.37 -10.28
CA LEU A 89 2.81 -3.29 -11.41
C LEU A 89 4.08 -4.15 -11.36
N LEU A 90 5.26 -3.53 -11.25
CA LEU A 90 6.54 -4.25 -11.20
C LEU A 90 6.64 -5.16 -9.98
N SER A 91 6.23 -4.66 -8.81
CA SER A 91 6.29 -5.42 -7.56
C SER A 91 5.38 -6.64 -7.58
N LEU A 92 4.16 -6.52 -8.10
CA LEU A 92 3.24 -7.66 -8.21
C LEU A 92 3.65 -8.61 -9.34
N LEU A 93 4.14 -8.09 -10.47
CA LEU A 93 4.60 -8.89 -11.59
C LEU A 93 5.76 -9.80 -11.21
N ILE A 94 6.67 -9.34 -10.35
CA ILE A 94 7.81 -10.13 -9.87
C ILE A 94 7.43 -10.88 -8.57
N GLY A 95 6.75 -10.20 -7.66
CA GLY A 95 6.45 -10.70 -6.32
C GLY A 95 5.39 -11.79 -6.27
N ALA A 96 4.37 -11.75 -7.14
CA ALA A 96 3.35 -12.80 -7.16
C ALA A 96 3.92 -14.15 -7.64
N PRO A 97 4.67 -14.25 -8.77
CA PRO A 97 5.32 -15.49 -9.15
C PRO A 97 6.36 -15.98 -8.14
N ALA A 98 7.16 -15.08 -7.55
CA ALA A 98 8.13 -15.44 -6.53
C ALA A 98 7.47 -15.98 -5.25
N GLY A 99 6.39 -15.34 -4.79
CA GLY A 99 5.62 -15.83 -3.65
C GLY A 99 4.91 -17.15 -3.94
N TYR A 100 4.37 -17.32 -5.15
CA TYR A 100 3.81 -18.59 -5.60
C TYR A 100 4.87 -19.69 -5.56
N ALA A 101 6.05 -19.44 -6.15
CA ALA A 101 7.14 -20.40 -6.14
C ALA A 101 7.57 -20.77 -4.71
N LEU A 102 7.61 -19.78 -3.81
CA LEU A 102 7.95 -19.96 -2.42
C LEU A 102 6.87 -20.74 -1.64
N SER A 103 5.60 -20.65 -2.03
CA SER A 103 4.52 -21.42 -1.40
C SER A 103 4.42 -22.85 -1.94
N ARG A 104 4.63 -23.06 -3.24
CA ARG A 104 4.36 -24.34 -3.93
C ARG A 104 5.58 -25.22 -4.10
N PHE A 105 6.74 -24.67 -4.38
CA PHE A 105 7.92 -25.50 -4.65
C PHE A 105 8.71 -25.81 -3.37
N ARG A 106 9.26 -27.02 -3.34
CA ARG A 106 10.27 -27.46 -2.38
C ARG A 106 11.61 -27.46 -3.11
N PHE A 107 12.51 -26.56 -2.72
CA PHE A 107 13.86 -26.46 -3.28
C PHE A 107 14.88 -26.24 -2.17
N ARG A 108 16.12 -26.67 -2.41
CA ARG A 108 17.22 -26.52 -1.45
C ARG A 108 17.53 -25.03 -1.25
N GLY A 109 17.63 -24.58 0.00
CA GLY A 109 17.90 -23.17 0.33
C GLY A 109 16.66 -22.27 0.44
N LYS A 110 15.44 -22.82 0.36
CA LYS A 110 14.18 -22.07 0.51
C LYS A 110 14.11 -21.18 1.75
N GLU A 111 14.48 -21.71 2.91
CA GLU A 111 14.45 -20.95 4.16
C GLU A 111 15.56 -19.89 4.22
N ALA A 112 16.74 -20.19 3.66
CA ALA A 112 17.81 -19.20 3.53
C ALA A 112 17.41 -18.04 2.59
N PHE A 113 16.69 -18.34 1.50
CA PHE A 113 16.15 -17.32 0.60
C PHE A 113 15.12 -16.43 1.31
N LYS A 114 14.18 -17.01 2.08
CA LYS A 114 13.25 -16.23 2.91
C LYS A 114 13.97 -15.34 3.91
N LEU A 115 14.97 -15.90 4.59
CA LEU A 115 15.79 -15.16 5.56
C LEU A 115 16.54 -14.02 4.86
N GLY A 116 17.09 -14.24 3.67
CA GLY A 116 17.72 -13.20 2.86
C GLY A 116 16.78 -12.04 2.53
N ILE A 117 15.53 -12.35 2.16
CA ILE A 117 14.48 -11.32 1.94
C ILE A 117 14.17 -10.54 3.22
N LEU A 118 14.20 -11.18 4.39
CA LEU A 118 13.99 -10.49 5.66
C LEU A 118 15.17 -9.59 6.02
N ILE A 119 16.40 -10.06 5.81
CA ILE A 119 17.62 -9.31 6.07
C ILE A 119 17.66 -8.03 5.23
N THR A 120 17.25 -8.08 3.96
CA THR A 120 17.23 -6.86 3.12
C THR A 120 16.28 -5.79 3.64
N ARG A 121 15.19 -6.15 4.36
CA ARG A 121 14.31 -5.17 5.01
C ARG A 121 14.87 -4.59 6.31
N MET A 122 15.84 -5.26 6.95
CA MET A 122 16.50 -4.76 8.15
C MET A 122 17.49 -3.64 7.82
N PHE A 123 17.92 -3.54 6.56
CA PHE A 123 18.84 -2.50 6.13
C PHE A 123 18.11 -1.15 6.04
N PRO A 124 18.62 -0.09 6.68
CA PRO A 124 18.02 1.23 6.62
C PRO A 124 18.07 1.78 5.18
N THR A 125 16.92 2.17 4.64
CA THR A 125 16.79 2.65 3.26
C THR A 125 17.63 3.90 3.00
N SER A 126 17.78 4.76 4.00
CA SER A 126 18.65 5.94 3.95
C SER A 126 20.12 5.63 3.67
N LEU A 127 20.63 4.48 4.11
CA LEU A 127 22.00 4.05 3.80
C LEU A 127 22.17 3.62 2.33
N LEU A 128 21.08 3.19 1.69
CA LEU A 128 21.09 2.74 0.30
C LEU A 128 20.98 3.90 -0.70
N ALA A 129 20.66 5.12 -0.24
CA ALA A 129 20.43 6.27 -1.12
C ALA A 129 21.65 6.59 -2.00
N ILE A 130 22.84 6.74 -1.42
CA ILE A 130 24.08 7.04 -2.17
C ILE A 130 24.44 5.95 -3.17
N PRO A 131 24.55 4.65 -2.78
CA PRO A 131 24.95 3.62 -3.74
C PRO A 131 23.92 3.43 -4.87
N LEU A 132 22.62 3.53 -4.56
CA LEU A 132 21.57 3.45 -5.59
C LEU A 132 21.63 4.65 -6.54
N ALA A 133 21.85 5.87 -6.02
CA ALA A 133 22.03 7.07 -6.85
C ALA A 133 23.22 6.94 -7.80
N VAL A 134 24.38 6.50 -7.30
CA VAL A 134 25.58 6.27 -8.14
C VAL A 134 25.29 5.22 -9.21
N MET A 135 24.59 4.13 -8.86
CA MET A 135 24.23 3.09 -9.82
C MET A 135 23.31 3.63 -10.93
N PHE A 136 22.28 4.39 -10.58
CA PHE A 136 21.31 4.93 -11.54
C PHE A 136 21.89 6.03 -12.42
N LEU A 137 22.81 6.84 -11.88
CA LEU A 137 23.61 7.79 -12.66
C LEU A 137 24.45 7.07 -13.71
N ARG A 138 25.13 5.98 -13.34
CA ARG A 138 25.92 5.16 -14.28
C ARG A 138 25.05 4.52 -15.36
N TRP A 139 23.86 4.05 -14.99
CA TRP A 139 22.88 3.48 -15.92
C TRP A 139 22.15 4.53 -16.76
N ARG A 140 22.34 5.83 -16.49
CA ARG A 140 21.67 6.95 -17.16
C ARG A 140 20.14 6.89 -17.07
N ILE A 141 19.62 6.33 -15.98
CA ILE A 141 18.18 6.29 -15.67
C ILE A 141 17.81 7.21 -14.49
N TYR A 142 18.77 8.01 -14.02
CA TYR A 142 18.54 9.02 -13.01
C TYR A 142 17.52 10.07 -13.50
N ASP A 143 16.76 10.66 -12.59
CA ASP A 143 15.73 11.66 -12.90
C ASP A 143 14.67 11.20 -13.92
N THR A 144 14.35 9.90 -13.91
CA THR A 144 13.27 9.32 -14.73
C THR A 144 12.22 8.64 -13.87
N ILE A 145 10.97 8.65 -14.34
CA ILE A 145 9.87 7.92 -13.70
C ILE A 145 10.22 6.43 -13.53
N LEU A 146 10.84 5.82 -14.56
CA LEU A 146 11.26 4.43 -14.51
C LEU A 146 12.32 4.19 -13.43
N GLY A 147 13.33 5.06 -13.35
CA GLY A 147 14.37 4.99 -12.33
C GLY A 147 13.76 4.97 -10.94
N VAL A 148 12.98 6.00 -10.59
CA VAL A 148 12.32 6.08 -9.27
C VAL A 148 11.42 4.86 -9.01
N SER A 149 10.66 4.43 -10.03
CA SER A 149 9.78 3.26 -9.91
C SER A 149 10.55 1.97 -9.61
N LEU A 150 11.73 1.76 -10.24
CA LEU A 150 12.60 0.62 -9.98
C LEU A 150 13.20 0.68 -8.57
N MET A 151 13.57 1.87 -8.10
CA MET A 151 14.03 2.07 -6.72
C MET A 151 12.94 1.65 -5.73
N HIS A 152 11.74 2.21 -5.86
CA HIS A 152 10.61 1.90 -4.99
C HIS A 152 10.19 0.43 -5.10
N THR A 153 10.33 -0.18 -6.28
CA THR A 153 10.10 -1.62 -6.48
C THR A 153 11.10 -2.42 -5.66
N SER A 154 12.39 -2.07 -5.66
CA SER A 154 13.39 -2.81 -4.88
C SER A 154 13.12 -2.76 -3.36
N LEU A 155 12.56 -1.65 -2.87
CA LEU A 155 12.18 -1.46 -1.46
C LEU A 155 10.91 -2.25 -1.08
N SER A 156 9.93 -2.32 -1.99
CA SER A 156 8.61 -2.94 -1.74
C SER A 156 8.55 -4.43 -2.12
N LEU A 157 9.44 -4.90 -3.00
CA LEU A 157 9.47 -6.28 -3.49
C LEU A 157 9.66 -7.31 -2.38
N PRO A 158 10.57 -7.15 -1.38
CA PRO A 158 10.72 -8.10 -0.28
C PRO A 158 9.40 -8.37 0.46
N PHE A 159 8.67 -7.31 0.78
CA PHE A 159 7.36 -7.40 1.41
C PHE A 159 6.35 -8.08 0.50
N THR A 160 6.32 -7.66 -0.77
CA THR A 160 5.39 -8.20 -1.76
C THR A 160 5.58 -9.71 -1.93
N VAL A 161 6.81 -10.21 -2.00
CA VAL A 161 7.10 -11.66 -2.11
C VAL A 161 6.60 -12.42 -0.88
N LEU A 162 6.82 -11.88 0.33
CA LEU A 162 6.42 -12.55 1.57
C LEU A 162 4.89 -12.55 1.77
N ILE A 163 4.23 -11.45 1.46
CA ILE A 163 2.77 -11.36 1.57
C ILE A 163 2.10 -12.26 0.53
N THR A 164 2.56 -12.26 -0.73
CA THR A 164 1.99 -13.15 -1.76
C THR A 164 2.24 -14.61 -1.45
N ALA A 165 3.41 -14.98 -0.92
CA ALA A 165 3.66 -16.34 -0.45
C ALA A 165 2.66 -16.76 0.63
N SER A 166 2.39 -15.87 1.59
CA SER A 166 1.43 -16.12 2.68
C SER A 166 -0.01 -16.22 2.17
N LEU A 167 -0.36 -15.49 1.11
CA LEU A 167 -1.66 -15.58 0.44
C LEU A 167 -1.81 -16.91 -0.30
N PHE A 168 -0.81 -17.32 -1.09
CA PHE A 168 -0.86 -18.59 -1.82
C PHE A 168 -0.87 -19.82 -0.90
N LEU A 169 -0.25 -19.75 0.29
CA LEU A 169 -0.35 -20.82 1.29
C LEU A 169 -1.79 -21.10 1.74
N LYS A 170 -2.70 -20.12 1.63
CA LYS A 170 -4.13 -20.31 1.96
C LYS A 170 -4.94 -20.95 0.85
N VAL A 171 -4.39 -21.01 -0.37
CA VAL A 171 -5.06 -21.65 -1.51
C VAL A 171 -4.84 -23.17 -1.40
N PRO A 172 -5.90 -24.00 -1.33
CA PRO A 172 -5.79 -25.45 -1.26
C PRO A 172 -5.00 -26.01 -2.45
N TYR A 173 -4.14 -27.00 -2.22
CA TYR A 173 -3.29 -27.59 -3.27
C TYR A 173 -4.11 -28.41 -4.27
N GLU A 174 -5.24 -28.96 -3.82
CA GLU A 174 -6.15 -29.83 -4.57
C GLU A 174 -6.75 -29.11 -5.78
N LEU A 175 -6.95 -27.78 -5.71
CA LEU A 175 -7.45 -26.98 -6.82
C LEU A 175 -6.46 -26.94 -7.99
N GLU A 176 -5.17 -26.84 -7.70
CA GLU A 176 -4.12 -26.87 -8.70
C GLU A 176 -3.93 -28.28 -9.26
N GLU A 177 -3.95 -29.30 -8.40
CA GLU A 177 -3.85 -30.70 -8.83
C GLU A 177 -5.01 -31.10 -9.75
N ALA A 178 -6.24 -30.68 -9.46
CA ALA A 178 -7.39 -30.88 -10.32
C ALA A 178 -7.15 -30.25 -11.72
N ALA A 179 -6.65 -29.02 -11.77
CA ALA A 179 -6.34 -28.37 -13.06
C ALA A 179 -5.25 -29.12 -13.84
N LEU A 180 -4.22 -29.64 -13.16
CA LEU A 180 -3.17 -30.43 -13.80
C LEU A 180 -3.73 -31.75 -14.36
N THR A 181 -4.65 -32.42 -13.65
CA THR A 181 -5.31 -33.64 -14.17
C THR A 181 -6.19 -33.38 -15.39
N LEU A 182 -6.71 -32.14 -15.53
CA LEU A 182 -7.45 -31.69 -16.71
C LEU A 182 -6.53 -31.23 -17.86
N GLY A 183 -5.22 -31.50 -17.78
CA GLY A 183 -4.24 -31.20 -18.83
C GLY A 183 -3.65 -29.79 -18.78
N CYS A 184 -3.93 -28.98 -17.75
CA CYS A 184 -3.22 -27.72 -17.57
C CYS A 184 -1.76 -27.97 -17.21
N ASN A 185 -0.86 -27.12 -17.70
CA ASN A 185 0.50 -27.05 -17.16
C ASN A 185 0.53 -26.15 -15.90
N ARG A 186 1.65 -26.14 -15.17
CA ARG A 186 1.78 -25.39 -13.90
C ARG A 186 1.62 -23.87 -14.05
N ILE A 187 2.05 -23.29 -15.17
CA ILE A 187 1.91 -21.84 -15.43
C ILE A 187 0.44 -21.53 -15.69
N THR A 188 -0.23 -22.34 -16.50
CA THR A 188 -1.66 -22.20 -16.78
C THR A 188 -2.48 -22.35 -15.50
N ALA A 189 -2.17 -23.34 -14.65
CA ALA A 189 -2.82 -23.52 -13.35
C ALA A 189 -2.58 -22.31 -12.43
N PHE A 190 -1.36 -21.78 -12.38
CA PHE A 190 -1.07 -20.54 -11.65
C PHE A 190 -1.92 -19.36 -12.13
N ILE A 191 -1.95 -19.09 -13.44
CA ILE A 191 -2.64 -17.92 -14.01
C ILE A 191 -4.16 -18.03 -13.88
N HIS A 192 -4.73 -19.23 -14.10
CA HIS A 192 -6.19 -19.40 -14.21
C HIS A 192 -6.86 -19.93 -12.94
N VAL A 193 -6.10 -20.49 -12.00
CA VAL A 193 -6.64 -21.07 -10.75
C VAL A 193 -6.12 -20.32 -9.54
N SER A 194 -4.82 -20.34 -9.30
CA SER A 194 -4.25 -19.82 -8.04
C SER A 194 -4.28 -18.29 -7.97
N LEU A 195 -3.89 -17.62 -9.05
CA LEU A 195 -3.76 -16.16 -9.09
C LEU A 195 -5.13 -15.45 -8.93
N PRO A 196 -6.22 -15.86 -9.60
CA PRO A 196 -7.54 -15.24 -9.42
C PRO A 196 -8.07 -15.37 -7.99
N LEU A 197 -7.81 -16.50 -7.32
CA LEU A 197 -8.27 -16.77 -5.95
C LEU A 197 -7.65 -15.82 -4.92
N ILE A 198 -6.45 -15.30 -5.19
CA ILE A 198 -5.77 -14.37 -4.28
C ILE A 198 -5.87 -12.90 -4.72
N LEU A 199 -6.61 -12.59 -5.80
CA LEU A 199 -6.75 -11.21 -6.30
C LEU A 199 -7.14 -10.18 -5.22
N PRO A 200 -8.08 -10.46 -4.29
CA PRO A 200 -8.39 -9.52 -3.21
C PRO A 200 -7.18 -9.24 -2.30
N GLY A 201 -6.36 -10.27 -2.05
CA GLY A 201 -5.12 -10.12 -1.29
C GLY A 201 -4.04 -9.38 -2.07
N LEU A 202 -3.94 -9.59 -3.38
CA LEU A 202 -3.04 -8.83 -4.25
C LEU A 202 -3.43 -7.35 -4.34
N ALA A 203 -4.72 -7.03 -4.35
CA ALA A 203 -5.20 -5.66 -4.29
C ALA A 203 -4.77 -4.98 -2.97
N ALA A 204 -4.90 -5.67 -1.83
CA ALA A 204 -4.43 -5.16 -0.55
C ALA A 204 -2.90 -4.95 -0.52
N ALA A 205 -2.12 -5.89 -1.08
CA ALA A 205 -0.67 -5.74 -1.24
C ALA A 205 -0.32 -4.57 -2.16
N GLY A 206 -1.05 -4.39 -3.26
CA GLY A 206 -0.90 -3.26 -4.18
C GLY A 206 -1.18 -1.91 -3.51
N ILE A 207 -2.24 -1.80 -2.70
CA ILE A 207 -2.52 -0.58 -1.92
C ILE A 207 -1.39 -0.27 -0.95
N PHE A 208 -0.85 -1.28 -0.25
CA PHE A 208 0.29 -1.08 0.63
C PHE A 208 1.53 -0.57 -0.14
N THR A 209 1.82 -1.17 -1.30
CA THR A 209 2.92 -0.74 -2.18
C THR A 209 2.70 0.68 -2.70
N PHE A 210 1.46 1.05 -3.06
CA PHE A 210 1.10 2.42 -3.45
C PHE A 210 1.43 3.40 -2.34
N VAL A 211 0.92 3.17 -1.13
CA VAL A 211 1.11 4.07 0.02
C VAL A 211 2.59 4.19 0.37
N THR A 212 3.34 3.09 0.29
CA THR A 212 4.79 3.10 0.53
C THR A 212 5.50 3.98 -0.50
N SER A 213 5.22 3.78 -1.79
CA SER A 213 5.82 4.58 -2.87
C SER A 213 5.38 6.05 -2.83
N TRP A 214 4.16 6.33 -2.38
CA TRP A 214 3.60 7.67 -2.31
C TRP A 214 4.21 8.49 -1.17
N ASN A 215 4.54 7.83 -0.06
CA ASN A 215 5.10 8.47 1.13
C ASN A 215 6.62 8.62 1.10
N GLU A 216 7.31 7.99 0.15
CA GLU A 216 8.76 8.08 0.04
C GLU A 216 9.18 9.50 -0.41
N VAL A 217 10.24 10.03 0.20
CA VAL A 217 10.73 11.42 0.02
C VAL A 217 12.12 11.43 -0.57
#